data_AF-A0A521XAU5-F1
#
_entry.id   AF-A0A521XAU5-F1
#
_cell.length_a   1.000
_cell.length_b   1.000
_cell.length_c   1.000
_cell.angle_alpha   90.00
_cell.angle_beta   90.00
_cell.angle_gamma   90.00
#
_symmetry.space_group_name_H-M   'P 1'
#
loop_
_entity.id
_entity.type
_entity.pdbx_description
1 polymer ?
#
loop_
_entity_poly.entity_id
_entity_poly.type
_entity_poly.pdbx_seq_one_letter_code
_entity_poly.pdbx_strand_id
1 'polypeptide(L)'
;LFASVVLYIVIPVILAQFMRKQLLARGQAAFDAAMAGIQPWSVAALLLTLVLLFAFQGDAILKQPLVIALLAVPILIQVFFNSSLAYLLNRALGEKHSVACPSALIGASNFFELAVAAAISLFGFESGAALATVVGVLIEVPVMLLVVKVVNASRAWYERGV
;
A
#
# COMPACT_ATOMS: atom_id res chain seq x y z
N LEU A 1 -12.66 -13.76 9.16
CA LEU A 1 -11.99 -12.53 9.62
C LEU A 1 -10.80 -12.84 10.53
N PHE A 2 -11.01 -13.31 11.76
CA PHE A 2 -9.92 -13.54 12.74
C PHE A 2 -8.85 -14.53 12.24
N ALA A 3 -9.26 -15.63 11.62
CA ALA A 3 -8.32 -16.59 11.04
C ALA A 3 -7.39 -15.96 9.98
N SER A 4 -7.93 -15.09 9.12
CA SER A 4 -7.18 -14.39 8.09
C SER A 4 -6.17 -13.40 8.69
N VAL A 5 -6.55 -12.65 9.71
CA VAL A 5 -5.64 -11.71 10.42
C VAL A 5 -4.49 -12.48 11.07
N VAL A 6 -4.80 -13.59 11.76
CA VAL A 6 -3.77 -14.41 12.40
C VAL A 6 -2.80 -14.99 11.37
N LEU A 7 -3.34 -15.55 10.28
CA LEU A 7 -2.54 -16.26 9.28
C LEU A 7 -1.69 -15.31 8.42
N TYR A 8 -2.24 -14.18 7.97
CA TYR A 8 -1.54 -13.25 7.06
C TYR A 8 -0.71 -12.18 7.78
N ILE A 9 -1.02 -11.84 9.03
CA ILE A 9 -0.32 -10.76 9.77
C ILE A 9 0.44 -11.33 10.96
N VAL A 10 -0.25 -12.00 11.89
CA VAL A 10 0.35 -12.37 13.19
C VAL A 10 1.48 -13.39 13.02
N ILE A 11 1.24 -14.49 12.29
CA ILE A 11 2.25 -15.54 12.09
C ILE A 11 3.50 -14.99 11.38
N PRO A 12 3.40 -14.29 10.23
CA PRO A 12 4.57 -13.72 9.56
C PRO A 12 5.34 -12.72 10.42
N VAL A 13 4.64 -11.88 11.21
CA VAL A 13 5.29 -10.92 12.09
C VAL A 13 6.08 -11.62 13.20
N ILE A 14 5.53 -12.66 13.82
CA ILE A 14 6.23 -13.43 14.86
C ILE A 14 7.49 -14.07 14.28
N LEU A 15 7.39 -14.72 13.12
CA LEU A 15 8.54 -15.32 12.43
C LEU A 15 9.59 -14.26 12.07
N ALA A 16 9.16 -13.11 11.54
CA ALA A 16 10.05 -12.00 11.20
C ALA A 16 10.78 -11.44 12.43
N GLN A 17 10.10 -11.28 13.57
CA GLN A 17 10.75 -10.83 14.80
C GLN A 17 11.76 -11.85 15.34
N PHE A 18 11.45 -13.14 15.26
CA PHE A 18 12.37 -14.19 15.65
C PHE A 18 13.62 -14.21 14.77
N MET A 19 13.45 -14.15 13.45
CA MET A 19 14.56 -14.07 12.48
C MET A 19 15.40 -12.80 12.68
N ARG A 20 14.75 -11.65 12.89
CA ARG A 20 15.43 -10.38 13.19
C ARG A 20 16.28 -10.49 14.45
N LYS A 21 15.75 -11.09 15.53
CA LYS A 21 16.50 -11.29 16.78
C LYS A 21 17.74 -12.16 16.56
N GLN A 22 17.61 -13.25 15.79
CA GLN A 22 18.74 -14.12 15.47
C GLN A 22 19.80 -13.43 14.59
N LEU A 23 19.38 -12.64 13.61
CA LEU A 23 20.29 -11.91 12.71
C LEU A 23 21.03 -10.80 13.45
N LEU A 24 20.33 -10.02 14.29
CA LEU A 24 20.95 -8.98 15.11
C LEU A 24 21.91 -9.55 16.15
N ALA A 25 21.64 -10.76 16.67
CA ALA A 25 22.59 -11.46 17.55
C ALA A 25 23.90 -11.83 16.84
N ARG A 26 23.90 -11.92 15.49
CA ARG A 26 25.09 -12.14 14.66
C ARG A 26 25.77 -10.82 14.21
N GLY A 27 25.22 -9.67 14.63
CA GLY A 27 25.73 -8.33 14.31
C GLY A 27 24.95 -7.62 13.20
N GLN A 28 25.05 -6.29 13.19
CA GLN A 28 24.31 -5.42 12.25
C GLN A 28 24.59 -5.76 10.78
N ALA A 29 25.84 -6.09 10.44
CA ALA A 29 26.23 -6.45 9.07
C ALA A 29 25.51 -7.70 8.56
N ALA A 30 25.24 -8.70 9.42
CA ALA A 30 24.52 -9.90 9.04
C ALA A 30 23.03 -9.60 8.77
N PHE A 31 22.44 -8.67 9.54
CA PHE A 31 21.08 -8.19 9.31
C PHE A 31 20.98 -7.40 8.00
N ASP A 32 21.89 -6.46 7.76
CA ASP A 32 21.88 -5.62 6.56
C ASP A 32 22.07 -6.46 5.28
N ALA A 33 22.97 -7.45 5.32
CA ALA A 33 23.17 -8.38 4.20
C ALA A 33 21.91 -9.24 3.94
N ALA A 34 21.23 -9.71 4.98
CA ALA A 34 19.99 -10.45 4.84
C ALA A 34 18.85 -9.57 4.27
N MET A 35 18.75 -8.31 4.71
CA MET A 35 17.76 -7.37 4.19
C MET A 35 18.01 -7.05 2.71
N ALA A 36 19.25 -6.80 2.32
CA ALA A 36 19.61 -6.59 0.91
C ALA A 36 19.27 -7.80 0.03
N GLY A 37 19.42 -9.02 0.57
CA GLY A 37 19.04 -10.25 -0.12
C GLY A 37 17.52 -10.42 -0.27
N ILE A 38 16.72 -10.08 0.75
CA ILE A 38 15.26 -10.29 0.78
C ILE A 38 14.50 -9.22 -0.03
N GLN A 39 15.00 -7.99 -0.06
CA GLN A 39 14.32 -6.87 -0.72
C GLN A 39 13.90 -7.14 -2.19
N PRO A 40 14.74 -7.69 -3.08
CA PRO A 40 14.31 -8.01 -4.45
C PRO A 40 13.22 -9.08 -4.49
N TRP A 41 13.25 -10.08 -3.60
CA TRP A 41 12.21 -11.12 -3.53
C TRP A 41 10.87 -10.56 -3.07
N SER A 42 10.88 -9.62 -2.13
CA SER A 42 9.64 -8.96 -1.68
C SER A 42 9.00 -8.15 -2.80
N VAL A 43 9.79 -7.35 -3.53
CA VAL A 43 9.29 -6.58 -4.69
C VAL A 43 8.82 -7.51 -5.80
N ALA A 44 9.56 -8.58 -6.10
CA ALA A 44 9.17 -9.56 -7.09
C ALA A 44 7.87 -10.27 -6.73
N ALA A 45 7.68 -10.66 -5.46
CA ALA A 45 6.45 -11.28 -4.99
C ALA A 45 5.24 -10.34 -5.11
N LEU A 46 5.38 -9.07 -4.71
CA LEU A 46 4.33 -8.05 -4.84
C LEU A 46 3.95 -7.85 -6.32
N LEU A 47 4.93 -7.68 -7.19
CA LEU A 47 4.71 -7.51 -8.63
C LEU A 47 4.08 -8.76 -9.25
N LEU A 48 4.52 -9.96 -8.86
CA LEU A 48 3.94 -11.21 -9.33
C LEU A 48 2.47 -11.33 -8.91
N THR A 49 2.15 -11.03 -7.65
CA THR A 49 0.76 -11.01 -7.18
C THR A 49 -0.07 -10.04 -8.00
N LEU A 50 0.43 -8.82 -8.23
CA LEU A 50 -0.25 -7.80 -9.03
C LEU A 50 -0.49 -8.29 -10.46
N VAL A 51 0.52 -8.86 -11.13
CA VAL A 51 0.40 -9.41 -12.48
C VAL A 51 -0.63 -10.54 -12.55
N LEU A 52 -0.57 -11.51 -11.62
CA LEU A 52 -1.51 -12.64 -11.58
C LEU A 52 -2.95 -12.17 -11.40
N LEU A 53 -3.13 -11.23 -10.48
CA LEU A 53 -4.40 -10.65 -10.13
C LEU A 53 -5.03 -9.92 -11.32
N PHE A 54 -4.24 -9.15 -12.09
CA PHE A 54 -4.71 -8.54 -13.34
C PHE A 54 -4.96 -9.56 -14.44
N ALA A 55 -4.09 -10.56 -14.59
CA ALA A 55 -4.24 -11.60 -15.60
C ALA A 55 -5.56 -12.37 -15.41
N PHE A 56 -5.91 -12.66 -14.17
CA PHE A 56 -7.14 -13.39 -13.85
C PHE A 56 -8.41 -12.52 -13.86
N GLN A 57 -8.30 -11.19 -13.70
CA GLN A 57 -9.47 -10.30 -13.70
C GLN A 57 -9.60 -9.44 -14.96
N GLY A 58 -8.73 -9.60 -15.95
CA GLY A 58 -8.71 -8.80 -17.18
C GLY A 58 -10.03 -8.79 -17.94
N ASP A 59 -10.70 -9.93 -18.09
CA ASP A 59 -12.01 -10.03 -18.75
C ASP A 59 -13.09 -9.20 -18.04
N ALA A 60 -13.14 -9.26 -16.72
CA ALA A 60 -14.11 -8.52 -15.91
C ALA A 60 -13.83 -7.02 -15.97
N ILE A 61 -12.55 -6.62 -15.96
CA ILE A 61 -12.11 -5.23 -16.11
C ILE A 61 -12.60 -4.65 -17.45
N LEU A 62 -12.47 -5.41 -18.55
CA LEU A 62 -12.91 -4.97 -19.88
C LEU A 62 -14.43 -4.91 -20.03
N LYS A 63 -15.17 -5.81 -19.40
CA LYS A 63 -16.64 -5.89 -19.50
C LYS A 63 -17.38 -4.85 -18.66
N GLN A 64 -16.76 -4.32 -17.60
CA GLN A 64 -17.43 -3.44 -16.63
C GLN A 64 -16.75 -2.07 -16.42
N PRO A 65 -16.53 -1.26 -17.48
CA PRO A 65 -15.85 0.02 -17.36
C PRO A 65 -16.59 1.05 -16.49
N LEU A 66 -17.93 1.00 -16.48
CA LEU A 66 -18.75 1.88 -15.63
C LEU A 66 -18.56 1.59 -14.14
N VAL A 67 -18.40 0.32 -13.76
CA VAL A 67 -18.15 -0.06 -12.36
C VAL A 67 -16.78 0.44 -11.93
N ILE A 68 -15.77 0.32 -12.79
CA ILE A 68 -14.43 0.85 -12.54
C ILE A 68 -14.48 2.37 -12.33
N ALA A 69 -15.17 3.11 -13.20
CA ALA A 69 -15.31 4.55 -13.06
C ALA A 69 -16.03 4.93 -11.76
N LEU A 70 -17.09 4.21 -11.40
CA LEU A 70 -17.84 4.42 -10.16
C LEU A 70 -16.97 4.17 -8.92
N LEU A 71 -16.07 3.18 -8.95
CA LEU A 71 -15.12 2.90 -7.87
C LEU A 71 -13.95 3.89 -7.85
N ALA A 72 -13.51 4.37 -9.01
CA ALA A 72 -12.40 5.30 -9.13
C ALA A 72 -12.67 6.62 -8.41
N VAL A 73 -13.87 7.17 -8.56
CA VAL A 73 -14.21 8.48 -8.01
C VAL A 73 -14.08 8.52 -6.48
N PRO A 74 -14.69 7.61 -5.69
CA PRO A 74 -14.48 7.53 -4.26
C PRO A 74 -13.03 7.34 -3.85
N ILE A 75 -12.28 6.47 -4.54
CA ILE A 75 -10.88 6.19 -4.22
C ILE A 75 -10.02 7.43 -4.44
N LEU A 76 -10.21 8.14 -5.56
CA LEU A 76 -9.49 9.38 -5.84
C LEU A 76 -9.77 10.44 -4.76
N ILE A 77 -11.05 10.63 -4.43
CA ILE A 77 -11.44 11.57 -3.38
C ILE A 77 -10.78 11.19 -2.05
N GLN A 78 -10.85 9.92 -1.66
CA GLN A 78 -10.26 9.42 -0.43
C GLN A 78 -8.75 9.67 -0.39
N VAL A 79 -8.01 9.29 -1.43
CA VAL A 79 -6.55 9.41 -1.47
C VAL A 79 -6.12 10.87 -1.42
N PHE A 80 -6.73 11.75 -2.23
CA PHE A 80 -6.39 13.17 -2.22
C PHE A 80 -6.80 13.85 -0.92
N PHE A 81 -7.98 13.54 -0.38
CA PHE A 81 -8.46 14.11 0.86
C PHE A 81 -7.58 13.69 2.04
N ASN A 82 -7.34 12.39 2.22
CA ASN A 82 -6.55 11.87 3.34
C ASN A 82 -5.10 12.33 3.27
N SER A 83 -4.47 12.27 2.09
CA SER A 83 -3.08 12.73 1.92
C SER A 83 -2.96 14.23 2.17
N SER A 84 -3.86 15.05 1.64
CA SER A 84 -3.83 16.50 1.85
C SER A 84 -4.10 16.85 3.30
N LEU A 85 -5.09 16.22 3.93
CA LEU A 85 -5.43 16.42 5.33
C LEU A 85 -4.25 16.07 6.23
N ALA A 86 -3.66 14.87 6.06
CA ALA A 86 -2.51 14.44 6.82
C ALA A 86 -1.29 15.35 6.59
N TYR A 87 -1.05 15.79 5.35
CA TYR A 87 0.06 16.69 5.03
C TYR A 87 -0.12 18.08 5.67
N LEU A 88 -1.32 18.64 5.64
CA LEU A 88 -1.64 19.93 6.26
C LEU A 88 -1.62 19.85 7.79
N LEU A 89 -2.10 18.75 8.39
CA LEU A 89 -2.03 18.53 9.83
C LEU A 89 -0.59 18.42 10.31
N ASN A 90 0.26 17.66 9.61
CA ASN A 90 1.69 17.60 9.91
C ASN A 90 2.33 19.00 9.85
N ARG A 91 1.96 19.82 8.86
CA ARG A 91 2.43 21.20 8.78
C ARG A 91 1.96 22.04 9.97
N ALA A 92 0.68 21.95 10.34
CA ALA A 92 0.12 22.69 11.47
C ALA A 92 0.77 22.30 12.82
N LEU A 93 1.24 21.06 12.93
CA LEU A 93 1.98 20.57 14.09
C LEU A 93 3.48 20.93 14.07
N GLY A 94 3.99 21.53 12.98
CA GLY A 94 5.40 21.91 12.84
C GLY A 94 6.34 20.77 12.47
N GLU A 95 5.81 19.65 11.94
CA GLU A 95 6.62 18.51 11.55
C GLU A 95 7.47 18.81 10.31
N LYS A 96 8.69 18.27 10.27
CA LYS A 96 9.59 18.41 9.12
C LYS A 96 9.00 17.70 7.89
N HIS A 97 9.29 18.23 6.70
CA HIS A 97 8.84 17.63 5.43
C HIS A 97 9.24 16.14 5.31
N SER A 98 10.42 15.77 5.82
CA SER A 98 10.93 14.39 5.85
C SER A 98 10.06 13.41 6.66
N VAL A 99 9.23 13.91 7.57
CA VAL A 99 8.27 13.11 8.36
C VAL A 99 6.86 13.25 7.78
N ALA A 100 6.48 14.47 7.42
CA ALA A 100 5.17 14.80 6.89
C ALA A 100 4.86 14.11 5.57
N CYS A 101 5.85 13.99 4.67
CA CYS A 101 5.68 13.35 3.36
C CYS A 101 5.35 11.84 3.51
N PRO A 102 6.18 11.03 4.21
CA PRO A 102 5.82 9.64 4.48
C PRO A 102 4.51 9.49 5.27
N SER A 103 4.28 10.35 6.27
CA SER A 103 3.06 10.32 7.09
C SER A 103 1.79 10.54 6.24
N ALA A 104 1.81 11.51 5.34
CA ALA A 104 0.69 11.80 4.45
C ALA A 104 0.36 10.63 3.52
N LEU A 105 1.38 9.92 3.04
CA LEU A 105 1.20 8.74 2.22
C LEU A 105 0.64 7.57 3.04
N ILE A 106 1.17 7.32 4.24
CA ILE A 106 0.66 6.27 5.14
C ILE A 106 -0.82 6.50 5.47
N GLY A 107 -1.23 7.75 5.69
CA GLY A 107 -2.64 8.09 5.96
C GLY A 107 -3.57 7.92 4.76
N ALA A 108 -3.04 7.92 3.53
CA ALA A 108 -3.82 7.77 2.30
C ALA A 108 -3.81 6.34 1.74
N SER A 109 -2.75 5.56 2.01
CA SER A 109 -2.58 4.21 1.48
C SER A 109 -3.57 3.20 2.07
N ASN A 110 -4.07 2.32 1.22
CA ASN A 110 -4.80 1.11 1.60
C ASN A 110 -3.96 -0.14 1.36
N PHE A 111 -4.22 -1.20 2.13
CA PHE A 111 -3.50 -2.47 2.02
C PHE A 111 -4.29 -3.47 1.18
N PHE A 112 -4.24 -3.29 -0.14
CA PHE A 112 -5.08 -4.05 -1.07
C PHE A 112 -4.75 -5.53 -1.16
N GLU A 113 -3.49 -5.94 -0.99
CA GLU A 113 -3.09 -7.34 -1.10
C GLU A 113 -3.86 -8.20 -0.08
N LEU A 114 -4.02 -7.70 1.15
CA LEU A 114 -4.86 -8.33 2.16
C LEU A 114 -6.36 -8.20 1.83
N ALA A 115 -6.77 -7.06 1.29
CA ALA A 115 -8.17 -6.83 0.90
C ALA A 115 -8.62 -7.82 -0.19
N VAL A 116 -7.78 -8.06 -1.19
CA VAL A 116 -8.02 -9.01 -2.27
C VAL A 116 -8.04 -10.43 -1.72
N ALA A 117 -7.06 -10.81 -0.89
CA ALA A 117 -7.04 -12.13 -0.26
C ALA A 117 -8.31 -12.39 0.56
N ALA A 118 -8.75 -11.41 1.34
CA ALA A 118 -9.99 -11.48 2.10
C ALA A 118 -11.23 -11.53 1.20
N ALA A 119 -11.29 -10.71 0.15
CA ALA A 119 -12.41 -10.67 -0.79
C ALA A 119 -12.58 -12.01 -1.52
N ILE A 120 -11.49 -12.58 -2.03
CA ILE A 120 -11.49 -13.90 -2.69
C ILE A 120 -11.90 -14.99 -1.69
N SER A 121 -11.36 -14.95 -0.45
CA SER A 121 -11.66 -15.97 0.57
C SER A 121 -13.13 -15.96 1.04
N LEU A 122 -13.76 -14.79 1.08
CA LEU A 122 -15.11 -14.62 1.61
C LEU A 122 -16.20 -14.63 0.54
N PHE A 123 -15.94 -14.00 -0.61
CA PHE A 123 -16.93 -13.78 -1.67
C PHE A 123 -16.64 -14.58 -2.94
N GLY A 124 -15.48 -15.24 -3.01
CA GLY A 124 -15.06 -15.98 -4.18
C GLY A 124 -14.43 -15.09 -5.26
N PHE A 125 -13.79 -15.75 -6.21
CA PHE A 125 -12.97 -15.10 -7.23
C PHE A 125 -13.77 -14.25 -8.22
N GLU A 126 -14.96 -14.71 -8.62
CA GLU A 126 -15.82 -14.04 -9.61
C GLU A 126 -16.70 -12.93 -9.02
N SER A 127 -16.54 -12.63 -7.73
CA SER A 127 -17.36 -11.61 -7.08
C SER A 127 -16.97 -10.19 -7.50
N GLY A 128 -17.97 -9.30 -7.57
CA GLY A 128 -17.72 -7.87 -7.75
C GLY A 128 -16.86 -7.25 -6.63
N ALA A 129 -16.86 -7.87 -5.44
CA ALA A 129 -15.98 -7.48 -4.33
C ALA A 129 -14.51 -7.77 -4.64
N ALA A 130 -14.19 -8.96 -5.17
CA ALA A 130 -12.84 -9.28 -5.63
C ALA A 130 -12.40 -8.32 -6.74
N LEU A 131 -13.27 -8.06 -7.72
CA LEU A 131 -13.01 -7.09 -8.79
C LEU A 131 -12.70 -5.69 -8.26
N ALA A 132 -13.50 -5.20 -7.31
CA ALA A 132 -13.33 -3.87 -6.76
C ALA A 132 -11.98 -3.69 -6.04
N THR A 133 -11.52 -4.71 -5.31
CA THR A 133 -10.23 -4.65 -4.59
C THR A 133 -9.03 -4.61 -5.53
N VAL A 134 -9.11 -5.30 -6.66
CA VAL A 134 -8.08 -5.32 -7.71
C VAL A 134 -8.02 -4.03 -8.49
N VAL A 135 -9.19 -3.56 -8.93
CA VAL A 135 -9.31 -2.29 -9.63
C VAL A 135 -8.84 -1.14 -8.75
N GLY A 136 -9.08 -1.23 -7.43
CA GLY A 136 -8.57 -0.26 -6.47
C GLY A 136 -7.05 -0.10 -6.54
N VAL A 137 -6.29 -1.21 -6.62
CA VAL A 137 -4.82 -1.17 -6.79
C VAL A 137 -4.42 -0.45 -8.07
N LEU A 138 -5.11 -0.74 -9.17
CA LEU A 138 -4.80 -0.14 -10.49
C LEU A 138 -4.88 1.38 -10.46
N ILE A 139 -5.81 1.92 -9.68
CA ILE A 139 -6.08 3.34 -9.58
C ILE A 139 -5.22 3.98 -8.51
N GLU A 140 -5.12 3.36 -7.33
CA GLU A 140 -4.42 3.94 -6.19
C GLU A 140 -2.91 4.07 -6.43
N VAL A 141 -2.25 3.06 -7.00
CA VAL A 141 -0.78 3.09 -7.16
C VAL A 141 -0.32 4.29 -8.01
N PRO A 142 -0.88 4.56 -9.21
CA PRO A 142 -0.55 5.77 -9.97
C PRO A 142 -0.86 7.07 -9.24
N VAL A 143 -2.00 7.13 -8.54
CA VAL A 143 -2.43 8.32 -7.79
C VAL A 143 -1.48 8.59 -6.63
N MET A 144 -1.04 7.55 -5.93
CA MET A 144 -0.06 7.67 -4.87
C MET A 144 1.27 8.19 -5.41
N LEU A 145 1.78 7.65 -6.53
CA LEU A 145 2.98 8.19 -7.16
C LEU A 145 2.83 9.67 -7.56
N LEU A 146 1.65 10.07 -8.02
CA LEU A 146 1.33 11.46 -8.30
C LEU A 146 1.36 12.32 -7.02
N VAL A 147 0.75 11.85 -5.93
CA VAL A 147 0.78 12.53 -4.62
C VAL A 147 2.21 12.67 -4.11
N VAL A 148 3.05 11.63 -4.19
CA VAL A 148 4.48 11.71 -3.84
C VAL A 148 5.17 12.81 -4.64
N LYS A 149 4.93 12.85 -5.96
CA LYS A 149 5.51 13.86 -6.85
C LYS A 149 5.07 15.27 -6.44
N VAL A 150 3.79 15.47 -6.14
CA VAL A 150 3.24 16.76 -5.71
C VAL A 150 3.84 17.18 -4.37
N VAL A 151 3.87 16.30 -3.37
CA VAL A 151 4.40 16.57 -2.04
C VAL A 151 5.90 16.89 -2.06
N ASN A 152 6.66 16.20 -2.92
CA ASN A 152 8.08 16.51 -3.11
C ASN A 152 8.29 17.86 -3.81
N ALA A 153 7.46 18.20 -4.79
CA ALA A 153 7.51 19.49 -5.46
C ALA A 153 7.10 20.66 -4.52
N SER A 154 6.18 20.42 -3.58
CA SER A 154 5.74 21.44 -2.61
C SER A 154 6.69 21.66 -1.44
N ARG A 155 7.86 20.98 -1.40
CA ARG A 155 8.83 21.07 -0.30
C ARG A 155 9.21 22.52 0.05
N ALA A 156 9.55 23.33 -0.96
CA ALA A 156 9.93 24.72 -0.74
C ALA A 156 8.79 25.58 -0.17
N TRP A 157 7.52 25.25 -0.45
CA TRP A 157 6.37 25.92 0.16
C TRP A 157 6.09 25.46 1.58
N TYR A 158 6.31 24.16 1.83
CA TYR A 158 6.09 23.54 3.12
C TYR A 158 7.08 24.09 4.16
N GLU A 159 8.36 24.16 3.81
CA GLU A 159 9.43 24.66 4.68
C GLU A 159 9.39 26.17 4.92
N ARG A 160 8.55 26.94 4.20
CA ARG A 160 8.41 28.40 4.38
C ARG A 160 7.53 28.83 5.56
N GLY A 161 6.74 27.91 6.13
CA GLY A 161 5.86 28.25 7.25
C GLY A 161 5.89 27.25 8.39
N VAL A 162 7.01 26.54 8.52
CA VAL A 162 7.49 25.93 9.76
C VAL A 162 8.64 26.81 10.23
#